data_AF-A0A930AQS2-F1
#
_entry.id   AF-A0A930AQS2-F1
#
_cell.length_a   1.000
_cell.length_b   1.000
_cell.length_c   1.000
_cell.angle_alpha   90.00
_cell.angle_beta   90.00
_cell.angle_gamma   90.00
#
_symmetry.space_group_name_H-M   'P 1'
#
loop_
_entity.id
_entity.type
_entity.pdbx_description
1 polymer ?
#
loop_
_entity_poly.entity_id
_entity_poly.type
_entity_poly.pdbx_seq_one_letter_code
_entity_poly.pdbx_strand_id
1 'polypeptide(L)'
;MKDFKQYVEGNLGKSLKDCSKEEVYLALLQFTKEKSAALPQNNGKKKVYYISAEFLIGKLLSNNLINLGLYDEVKEVLAEAGHTLAEIEEIELEPSLGNGGLGRLAACFLDSIATLGLTGDGVGLNYHYGLFEQKFKNNQQDAVPNVWLTPESWLVPTETSYKVPFADFTLTSKMFDIDVLGYEQSTKNKLHLFDVESIDESLVSSDSIAFDKTQIAK
;
A
#
# COMPACT_ATOMS: atom_id res chain seq x y z
N MET A 1 -22.38 13.23 -5.01
CA MET A 1 -21.02 12.67 -4.87
C MET A 1 -20.24 13.14 -6.10
N LYS A 2 -19.03 13.70 -5.96
CA LYS A 2 -18.27 14.12 -7.15
C LYS A 2 -17.83 12.86 -7.92
N ASP A 3 -18.17 12.83 -9.21
CA ASP A 3 -17.55 11.93 -10.21
C ASP A 3 -16.02 12.20 -10.22
N PHE A 4 -15.23 11.17 -10.49
CA PHE A 4 -13.76 11.25 -10.60
C PHE A 4 -13.30 12.41 -11.50
N LYS A 5 -14.00 12.69 -12.60
CA LYS A 5 -13.68 13.84 -13.46
C LYS A 5 -13.73 15.18 -12.72
N GLN A 6 -14.81 15.41 -11.98
CA GLN A 6 -15.01 16.63 -11.18
C GLN A 6 -14.02 16.72 -10.02
N TYR A 7 -13.60 15.57 -9.50
CA TYR A 7 -12.56 15.49 -8.48
C TYR A 7 -11.21 15.99 -9.01
N VAL A 8 -10.80 15.49 -10.18
CA VAL A 8 -9.56 15.91 -10.85
C VAL A 8 -9.59 17.39 -11.20
N GLU A 9 -10.65 17.84 -11.87
CA GLU A 9 -10.80 19.25 -12.28
C GLU A 9 -10.80 20.21 -11.08
N GLY A 10 -11.43 19.81 -9.97
CA GLY A 10 -11.50 20.61 -8.77
C GLY A 10 -10.17 20.70 -7.98
N ASN A 11 -9.36 19.64 -8.00
CA ASN A 11 -8.11 19.59 -7.23
C ASN A 11 -6.89 20.05 -8.03
N LEU A 12 -6.86 19.80 -9.34
CA LEU A 12 -5.74 20.17 -10.20
C LEU A 12 -5.97 21.47 -10.99
N GLY A 13 -7.22 21.95 -11.06
CA GLY A 13 -7.56 23.18 -11.78
C GLY A 13 -7.39 23.09 -13.30
N LYS A 14 -7.33 21.87 -13.85
CA LYS A 14 -7.22 21.58 -15.29
C LYS A 14 -8.07 20.39 -15.68
N SER A 15 -8.37 20.28 -16.98
CA SER A 15 -9.19 19.18 -17.49
C SER A 15 -8.46 17.85 -17.34
N LEU A 16 -9.21 16.77 -17.11
CA LEU A 16 -8.64 15.41 -17.02
C LEU A 16 -7.85 15.03 -18.29
N LYS A 17 -8.27 15.52 -19.46
CA LYS A 17 -7.60 15.32 -20.74
C LYS A 17 -6.21 15.95 -20.80
N ASP A 18 -6.00 17.05 -20.08
CA ASP A 18 -4.73 17.80 -20.07
C ASP A 18 -3.80 17.37 -18.91
N CYS A 19 -4.18 16.31 -18.17
CA CYS A 19 -3.36 15.72 -17.12
C CYS A 19 -2.36 14.72 -17.69
N SER A 20 -1.15 14.67 -17.13
CA SER A 20 -0.21 13.57 -17.37
C SER A 20 -0.71 12.30 -16.69
N LYS A 21 -0.16 11.14 -17.07
CA LYS A 21 -0.54 9.86 -16.47
C LYS A 21 -0.23 9.84 -14.97
N GLU A 22 0.89 10.44 -14.56
CA GLU A 22 1.31 10.54 -13.17
C GLU A 22 0.34 11.40 -12.34
N GLU A 23 -0.11 12.53 -12.88
CA GLU A 23 -1.12 13.37 -12.22
C GLU A 23 -2.46 12.65 -12.10
N VAL A 24 -2.86 11.91 -13.13
CA VAL A 24 -4.07 11.07 -13.10
C VAL A 24 -3.94 9.96 -12.05
N TYR A 25 -2.80 9.27 -12.00
CA TYR A 25 -2.53 8.24 -10.99
C TYR A 25 -2.61 8.81 -9.57
N LEU A 26 -1.92 9.92 -9.29
CA LEU A 26 -1.94 10.56 -7.97
C LEU A 26 -3.36 11.03 -7.58
N ALA A 27 -4.10 11.61 -8.53
CA ALA A 27 -5.48 12.01 -8.28
C ALA A 27 -6.38 10.80 -8.01
N LEU A 28 -6.18 9.68 -8.72
CA LEU A 28 -6.98 8.47 -8.54
C LEU A 28 -6.62 7.71 -7.26
N LEU A 29 -5.34 7.69 -6.87
CA LEU A 29 -4.86 7.22 -5.57
C LEU A 29 -5.59 7.98 -4.45
N GLN A 30 -5.53 9.31 -4.48
CA GLN A 30 -6.15 10.13 -3.43
C GLN A 30 -7.67 10.03 -3.43
N PHE A 31 -8.32 10.04 -4.60
CA PHE A 31 -9.77 9.81 -4.72
C PHE A 31 -10.17 8.48 -4.10
N THR A 32 -9.46 7.40 -4.42
CA THR A 32 -9.73 6.06 -3.90
C THR A 32 -9.50 6.00 -2.39
N LYS A 33 -8.43 6.62 -1.87
CA LYS A 33 -8.18 6.75 -0.43
C LYS A 33 -9.29 7.51 0.28
N GLU A 34 -9.82 8.59 -0.29
CA GLU A 34 -10.94 9.34 0.29
C GLU A 34 -12.24 8.51 0.34
N LYS A 35 -12.53 7.74 -0.73
CA LYS A 35 -13.67 6.82 -0.75
C LYS A 35 -13.52 5.73 0.29
N SER A 36 -12.34 5.13 0.39
CA SER A 36 -12.01 4.14 1.41
C SER A 36 -12.11 4.74 2.82
N ALA A 37 -11.60 5.96 3.04
CA ALA A 37 -11.65 6.65 4.33
C ALA A 37 -13.08 6.90 4.82
N ALA A 38 -14.03 7.10 3.92
CA ALA A 38 -15.44 7.30 4.24
C ALA A 38 -16.14 6.01 4.73
N LEU A 39 -15.60 4.82 4.45
CA LEU A 39 -16.16 3.58 4.95
C LEU A 39 -15.84 3.39 6.43
N PRO A 40 -16.84 3.05 7.28
CA PRO A 40 -16.58 2.72 8.67
C PRO A 40 -15.73 1.46 8.81
N GLN A 41 -14.91 1.41 9.85
CA GLN A 41 -14.22 0.16 10.20
C GLN A 41 -15.20 -0.88 10.70
N ASN A 42 -14.97 -2.14 10.34
CA ASN A 42 -15.67 -3.26 10.93
C ASN A 42 -15.20 -3.46 12.38
N ASN A 43 -16.07 -3.13 13.34
CA ASN A 43 -15.76 -3.11 14.78
C ASN A 43 -16.63 -4.10 15.57
N GLY A 44 -16.75 -5.34 15.09
CA GLY A 44 -17.43 -6.40 15.82
C GLY A 44 -16.79 -6.68 17.19
N LYS A 45 -17.58 -7.27 18.10
CA LYS A 45 -17.20 -7.48 19.51
C LYS A 45 -15.93 -8.32 19.69
N LYS A 46 -15.70 -9.30 18.80
CA LYS A 46 -14.52 -10.17 18.79
C LYS A 46 -13.77 -9.93 17.50
N LYS A 47 -12.48 -9.60 17.61
CA LYS A 47 -11.62 -9.28 16.47
C LYS A 47 -10.54 -10.34 16.28
N VAL A 48 -10.32 -10.73 15.04
CA VAL A 48 -9.20 -11.59 14.64
C VAL A 48 -8.00 -10.69 14.32
N TYR A 49 -6.81 -11.11 14.75
CA TYR A 49 -5.56 -10.48 14.36
C TYR A 49 -4.71 -11.53 13.63
N TYR A 50 -4.53 -11.34 12.33
CA TYR A 50 -3.69 -12.19 11.50
C TYR A 50 -2.27 -11.63 11.46
N ILE A 51 -1.37 -12.22 12.25
CA ILE A 51 0.02 -11.76 12.36
C ILE A 51 0.86 -12.56 11.37
N SER A 52 1.56 -11.86 10.47
CA SER A 52 2.45 -12.49 9.48
C SER A 52 3.75 -11.69 9.36
N ALA A 53 4.83 -12.40 9.07
CA ALA A 53 6.10 -11.79 8.71
C ALA A 53 6.08 -11.25 7.26
N GLU A 54 5.13 -11.64 6.43
CA GLU A 54 5.00 -11.12 5.06
C GLU A 54 3.54 -11.00 4.62
N PHE A 55 3.29 -10.01 3.77
CA PHE A 55 2.02 -9.76 3.07
C PHE A 55 2.31 -9.37 1.62
N LEU A 56 2.17 -10.31 0.68
CA LEU A 56 2.32 -10.04 -0.75
C LEU A 56 1.00 -9.51 -1.30
N ILE A 57 0.69 -8.25 -1.01
CA ILE A 57 -0.62 -7.64 -1.29
C ILE A 57 -0.83 -7.28 -2.76
N GLY A 58 0.25 -7.02 -3.52
CA GLY A 58 0.16 -6.58 -4.91
C GLY A 58 -0.22 -5.10 -5.01
N LYS A 59 -0.29 -4.59 -6.26
CA LYS A 59 -0.89 -3.28 -6.56
C LYS A 59 -2.32 -3.21 -6.03
N LEU A 60 -2.70 -2.08 -5.45
CA LEU A 60 -3.95 -1.90 -4.72
C LEU A 60 -5.00 -1.10 -5.50
N LEU A 61 -4.61 -0.29 -6.49
CA LEU A 61 -5.52 0.62 -7.18
C LEU A 61 -6.74 -0.09 -7.78
N SER A 62 -6.49 -1.08 -8.64
CA SER A 62 -7.56 -1.82 -9.34
C SER A 62 -8.45 -2.58 -8.35
N ASN A 63 -7.83 -3.28 -7.39
CA ASN A 63 -8.56 -4.04 -6.38
C ASN A 63 -9.46 -3.14 -5.53
N ASN A 64 -8.97 -1.97 -5.11
CA ASN A 64 -9.75 -1.02 -4.33
C ASN A 64 -10.91 -0.43 -5.16
N LEU A 65 -10.66 -0.06 -6.42
CA LEU A 65 -11.73 0.40 -7.32
C LEU A 65 -12.81 -0.67 -7.52
N ILE A 66 -12.43 -1.94 -7.68
CA ILE A 66 -13.36 -3.06 -7.80
C ILE A 66 -14.18 -3.21 -6.52
N ASN A 67 -13.53 -3.24 -5.35
CA ASN A 67 -14.22 -3.43 -4.07
C ASN A 67 -15.13 -2.26 -3.69
N LEU A 68 -14.83 -1.05 -4.18
CA LEU A 68 -15.71 0.13 -4.05
C LEU A 68 -16.82 0.20 -5.10
N GLY A 69 -16.83 -0.68 -6.11
CA GLY A 69 -17.76 -0.62 -7.23
C GLY A 69 -17.54 0.56 -8.18
N LEU A 70 -16.32 1.11 -8.23
CA LEU A 70 -15.95 2.30 -9.02
C LEU A 70 -15.14 1.97 -10.28
N TYR A 71 -14.72 0.72 -10.45
CA TYR A 71 -13.80 0.31 -11.52
C TYR A 71 -14.30 0.68 -12.91
N ASP A 72 -15.54 0.29 -13.25
CA ASP A 72 -16.10 0.53 -14.59
C ASP A 72 -16.35 2.01 -14.87
N GLU A 73 -16.88 2.75 -13.88
CA GLU A 73 -17.11 4.22 -13.98
C GLU A 73 -15.79 4.96 -14.22
N VAL A 74 -14.76 4.68 -13.42
CA VAL A 74 -13.45 5.31 -13.56
C VAL A 74 -12.82 4.98 -14.92
N LYS A 75 -12.94 3.72 -15.36
CA LYS A 75 -12.41 3.29 -16.66
C LYS A 75 -13.08 4.02 -17.82
N GLU A 76 -14.39 4.23 -17.78
CA GLU A 76 -15.14 4.99 -18.79
C GLU A 76 -14.72 6.46 -18.80
N VAL A 77 -14.69 7.11 -17.64
CA VAL A 77 -14.27 8.52 -17.49
C VAL A 77 -12.84 8.76 -18.01
N LEU A 78 -11.92 7.84 -17.72
CA LEU A 78 -10.54 7.91 -18.24
C LEU A 78 -10.52 7.78 -19.76
N ALA A 79 -11.27 6.82 -20.33
CA ALA A 79 -11.32 6.59 -21.77
C ALA A 79 -11.87 7.80 -22.53
N GLU A 80 -12.91 8.47 -22.00
CA GLU A 80 -13.45 9.71 -22.56
C GLU A 80 -12.43 10.85 -22.59
N ALA A 81 -11.51 10.89 -21.61
CA ALA A 81 -10.44 11.87 -21.53
C ALA A 81 -9.18 11.48 -22.32
N GLY A 82 -9.16 10.31 -22.97
CA GLY A 82 -8.03 9.83 -23.75
C GLY A 82 -6.95 9.08 -22.95
N HIS A 83 -7.25 8.65 -21.72
CA HIS A 83 -6.38 7.81 -20.90
C HIS A 83 -6.92 6.38 -20.84
N THR A 84 -6.06 5.40 -20.57
CA THR A 84 -6.49 4.03 -20.25
C THR A 84 -6.15 3.69 -18.82
N LEU A 85 -7.07 3.04 -18.10
CA LEU A 85 -6.81 2.64 -16.70
C LEU A 85 -5.56 1.75 -16.58
N ALA A 86 -5.34 0.85 -17.55
CA ALA A 86 -4.15 0.00 -17.59
C ALA A 86 -2.83 0.79 -17.59
N GLU A 87 -2.73 1.88 -18.36
CA GLU A 87 -1.52 2.71 -18.37
C GLU A 87 -1.33 3.49 -17.06
N ILE A 88 -2.41 3.81 -16.35
CA ILE A 88 -2.37 4.47 -15.04
C ILE A 88 -1.93 3.46 -13.96
N GLU A 89 -2.42 2.23 -14.02
CA GLU A 89 -2.05 1.11 -13.13
C GLU A 89 -0.55 0.77 -13.20
N GLU A 90 0.09 0.97 -14.36
CA GLU A 90 1.54 0.76 -14.52
C GLU A 90 2.40 1.75 -13.73
N ILE A 91 1.86 2.89 -13.32
CA ILE A 91 2.60 3.88 -12.51
C ILE A 91 2.70 3.44 -11.05
N GLU A 92 1.72 2.67 -10.56
CA GLU A 92 1.74 2.16 -9.19
C GLU A 92 2.92 1.21 -8.99
N LEU A 93 3.75 1.49 -7.99
CA LEU A 93 4.77 0.56 -7.52
C LEU A 93 4.12 -0.49 -6.61
N GLU A 94 4.38 -1.76 -6.90
CA GLU A 94 3.87 -2.84 -6.06
C GLU A 94 4.52 -2.80 -4.67
N PRO A 95 3.74 -2.84 -3.57
CA PRO A 95 4.30 -2.86 -2.22
C PRO A 95 5.20 -4.08 -1.96
N SER A 96 6.47 -3.82 -1.64
CA SER A 96 7.48 -4.85 -1.35
C SER A 96 7.34 -5.45 0.06
N LEU A 97 6.13 -5.87 0.44
CA LEU A 97 5.76 -6.31 1.78
C LEU A 97 5.74 -7.84 1.98
N GLY A 98 6.00 -8.61 0.92
CA GLY A 98 6.13 -10.05 1.00
C GLY A 98 6.89 -10.63 -0.17
N ASN A 99 7.13 -11.94 -0.14
CA ASN A 99 7.93 -12.62 -1.15
C ASN A 99 7.15 -13.79 -1.80
N GLY A 100 6.69 -14.73 -0.98
CA GLY A 100 6.22 -16.02 -1.49
C GLY A 100 4.76 -16.34 -1.20
N GLY A 101 4.46 -17.64 -1.25
CA GLY A 101 3.12 -18.17 -1.01
C GLY A 101 2.58 -17.90 0.40
N LEU A 102 3.45 -17.75 1.41
CA LEU A 102 3.02 -17.40 2.77
C LEU A 102 2.43 -15.98 2.79
N GLY A 103 3.11 -15.01 2.19
CA GLY A 103 2.66 -13.63 2.09
C GLY A 103 1.43 -13.49 1.20
N ARG A 104 1.35 -14.24 0.10
CA ARG A 104 0.17 -14.21 -0.77
C ARG A 104 -1.05 -14.85 -0.10
N LEU A 105 -0.86 -15.93 0.67
CA LEU A 105 -1.92 -16.53 1.47
C LEU A 105 -2.44 -15.56 2.53
N ALA A 106 -1.54 -14.86 3.24
CA ALA A 106 -1.90 -13.84 4.20
C ALA A 106 -2.72 -12.71 3.57
N ALA A 107 -2.30 -12.21 2.40
CA ALA A 107 -3.03 -11.19 1.65
C ALA A 107 -4.43 -11.66 1.23
N CYS A 108 -4.55 -12.86 0.64
CA CYS A 108 -5.83 -13.43 0.23
C CYS A 108 -6.77 -13.68 1.43
N PHE A 109 -6.23 -14.04 2.60
CA PHE A 109 -7.02 -14.15 3.82
C PHE A 109 -7.59 -12.81 4.27
N LEU A 110 -6.79 -11.73 4.25
CA LEU A 110 -7.30 -10.40 4.62
C LEU A 110 -8.41 -9.93 3.67
N ASP A 111 -8.23 -10.12 2.36
CA ASP A 111 -9.26 -9.82 1.35
C ASP A 111 -10.55 -10.62 1.60
N SER A 112 -10.42 -11.93 1.88
CA SER A 112 -11.57 -12.79 2.18
C SER A 112 -12.28 -12.39 3.47
N ILE A 113 -11.53 -12.05 4.52
CA ILE A 113 -12.09 -11.57 5.80
C ILE A 113 -12.89 -10.29 5.57
N ALA A 114 -12.33 -9.33 4.81
CA ALA A 114 -13.01 -8.08 4.49
C ALA A 114 -14.26 -8.35 3.65
N THR A 115 -14.17 -9.13 2.57
CA THR A 115 -15.28 -9.47 1.67
C THR A 115 -16.42 -10.22 2.37
N LEU A 116 -16.12 -11.06 3.35
CA LEU A 116 -17.13 -11.75 4.16
C LEU A 116 -17.73 -10.88 5.28
N GLY A 117 -17.32 -9.61 5.40
CA GLY A 117 -17.78 -8.71 6.45
C GLY A 117 -17.35 -9.16 7.85
N LEU A 118 -16.24 -9.91 7.95
CA LEU A 118 -15.71 -10.39 9.22
C LEU A 118 -14.80 -9.34 9.87
N THR A 119 -14.88 -9.24 11.20
CA THR A 119 -14.04 -8.35 11.99
C THR A 119 -12.63 -8.94 12.15
N GLY A 120 -11.70 -8.55 11.29
CA GLY A 120 -10.33 -9.04 11.39
C GLY A 120 -9.30 -8.22 10.62
N ASP A 121 -8.17 -7.94 11.26
CA ASP A 121 -7.09 -7.12 10.73
C ASP A 121 -5.79 -7.91 10.58
N GLY A 122 -4.94 -7.46 9.67
CA GLY A 122 -3.57 -7.94 9.50
C GLY A 122 -2.59 -7.16 10.38
N VAL A 123 -1.51 -7.82 10.80
CA VAL A 123 -0.39 -7.19 11.51
C VAL A 123 0.93 -7.68 10.93
N GLY A 124 1.78 -6.76 10.47
CA GLY A 124 3.08 -7.05 9.86
C GLY A 124 4.09 -5.92 10.06
N LEU A 125 5.16 -5.96 9.27
CA LEU A 125 6.21 -4.95 9.22
C LEU A 125 6.17 -4.17 7.91
N ASN A 126 6.49 -2.88 7.98
CA ASN A 126 6.63 -2.01 6.81
C ASN A 126 8.03 -2.17 6.21
N TYR A 127 8.24 -3.13 5.30
CA TYR A 127 9.53 -3.32 4.64
C TYR A 127 9.76 -2.26 3.57
N HIS A 128 10.84 -1.47 3.69
CA HIS A 128 11.15 -0.40 2.73
C HIS A 128 11.65 -0.91 1.38
N TYR A 129 12.43 -1.99 1.40
CA TYR A 129 13.10 -2.55 0.22
C TYR A 129 12.70 -4.01 -0.09
N GLY A 130 11.76 -4.57 0.67
CA GLY A 130 11.33 -5.96 0.58
C GLY A 130 12.47 -6.98 0.62
N LEU A 131 12.40 -7.99 -0.26
CA LEU A 131 13.44 -8.99 -0.40
C LEU A 131 14.60 -8.49 -1.28
N PHE A 132 14.35 -8.26 -2.57
CA PHE A 132 15.21 -7.54 -3.53
C PHE A 132 14.48 -7.39 -4.87
N GLU A 133 14.87 -6.41 -5.68
CA GLU A 133 14.50 -6.31 -7.09
C GLU A 133 15.49 -7.17 -7.89
N GLN A 134 14.96 -8.12 -8.69
CA GLN A 134 15.78 -9.00 -9.51
C GLN A 134 16.23 -8.27 -10.78
N LYS A 135 17.54 -8.16 -10.99
CA LYS A 135 18.12 -7.70 -12.25
C LYS A 135 18.98 -8.79 -12.88
N PHE A 136 19.14 -8.74 -14.21
CA PHE A 136 20.06 -9.64 -14.90
C PHE A 136 21.25 -8.86 -15.42
N LYS A 137 22.45 -9.26 -14.99
CA LYS A 137 23.72 -8.66 -15.41
C LYS A 137 24.71 -9.77 -15.71
N ASN A 138 25.32 -9.73 -16.89
CA ASN A 138 26.29 -10.75 -17.33
C ASN A 138 25.74 -12.19 -17.21
N ASN A 139 24.49 -12.39 -17.61
CA ASN A 139 23.76 -13.66 -17.56
C ASN A 139 23.62 -14.27 -16.15
N GLN A 140 23.77 -13.46 -15.10
CA GLN A 140 23.56 -13.86 -13.70
C GLN A 140 22.51 -12.96 -13.06
N GLN A 141 21.88 -13.49 -12.01
CA GLN A 141 21.01 -12.69 -11.15
C GLN A 141 21.86 -11.69 -10.36
N ASP A 142 21.40 -10.45 -10.36
CA ASP A 142 21.86 -9.37 -9.50
C ASP A 142 20.70 -8.96 -8.57
N ALA A 143 21.01 -8.45 -7.39
CA ALA A 143 20.02 -8.11 -6.36
C ALA A 143 20.23 -6.67 -5.90
N VAL A 144 19.22 -5.84 -6.10
CA VAL A 144 19.21 -4.43 -5.68
C VAL A 144 17.98 -4.14 -4.80
N PRO A 145 17.95 -3.04 -4.04
CA PRO A 145 16.78 -2.70 -3.22
C PRO A 145 15.49 -2.59 -4.04
N ASN A 146 14.39 -3.22 -3.58
CA ASN A 146 13.08 -3.10 -4.24
C ASN A 146 12.27 -1.93 -3.68
N VAL A 147 12.59 -0.73 -4.13
CA VAL A 147 11.96 0.53 -3.67
C VAL A 147 10.52 0.61 -4.17
N TRP A 148 9.59 0.81 -3.24
CA TRP A 148 8.17 1.01 -3.55
C TRP A 148 7.55 2.19 -2.79
N LEU A 149 8.19 2.64 -1.70
CA LEU A 149 7.71 3.76 -0.90
C LEU A 149 7.90 5.07 -1.66
N THR A 150 6.81 5.82 -1.75
CA THR A 150 6.74 7.15 -2.35
C THR A 150 6.09 8.12 -1.36
N PRO A 151 6.32 9.44 -1.48
CA PRO A 151 5.68 10.43 -0.60
C PRO A 151 4.16 10.28 -0.55
N GLU A 152 3.55 10.02 -1.71
CA GLU A 152 2.14 9.66 -1.84
C GLU A 152 2.01 8.15 -2.03
N SER A 153 1.42 7.44 -1.06
CA SER A 153 1.23 5.98 -1.10
C SER A 153 -0.07 5.56 -0.42
N TRP A 154 -0.36 4.26 -0.42
CA TRP A 154 -1.50 3.69 0.29
C TRP A 154 -1.36 3.70 1.82
N LEU A 155 -0.15 3.96 2.33
CA LEU A 155 0.08 4.06 3.76
C LEU A 155 -0.67 5.26 4.35
N VAL A 156 -1.32 5.02 5.48
CA VAL A 156 -1.95 6.04 6.31
C VAL A 156 -1.20 6.07 7.65
N PRO A 157 -0.46 7.13 7.96
CA PRO A 157 0.24 7.22 9.24
C PRO A 157 -0.77 7.26 10.39
N THR A 158 -0.39 6.69 11.53
CA THR A 158 -1.18 6.73 12.76
C THR A 158 -0.38 7.36 13.88
N GLU A 159 -1.07 7.79 14.94
CA GLU A 159 -0.46 8.23 16.20
C GLU A 159 -0.03 7.04 17.09
N THR A 160 -0.21 5.80 16.62
CA THR A 160 0.08 4.60 17.42
C THR A 160 1.58 4.33 17.43
N SER A 161 2.15 4.26 18.63
CA SER A 161 3.56 3.99 18.87
C SER A 161 3.72 3.15 20.13
N TYR A 162 4.71 2.25 20.12
CA TYR A 162 5.07 1.41 21.26
C TYR A 162 6.59 1.44 21.49
N LYS A 163 6.98 1.22 22.75
CA LYS A 163 8.37 0.94 23.11
C LYS A 163 8.59 -0.56 23.04
N VAL A 164 9.56 -1.00 22.24
CA VAL A 164 9.92 -2.40 22.05
C VAL A 164 11.28 -2.65 22.71
N PRO A 165 11.32 -3.20 23.93
CA PRO A 165 12.58 -3.44 24.64
C PRO A 165 13.33 -4.64 24.05
N PHE A 166 14.61 -4.43 23.76
CA PHE A 166 15.61 -5.47 23.49
C PHE A 166 16.56 -5.58 24.69
N ALA A 167 17.55 -6.47 24.62
CA ALA A 167 18.49 -6.69 25.73
C ALA A 167 19.26 -5.40 26.12
N ASP A 168 19.79 -4.69 25.12
CA ASP A 168 20.72 -3.57 25.33
C ASP A 168 20.13 -2.19 24.96
N PHE A 169 18.97 -2.14 24.31
CA PHE A 169 18.33 -0.91 23.85
C PHE A 169 16.81 -1.07 23.76
N THR A 170 16.09 0.03 23.52
CA THR A 170 14.64 0.03 23.30
C THR A 170 14.34 0.80 22.02
N LEU A 171 13.60 0.20 21.10
CA LEU A 171 13.12 0.87 19.90
C LEU A 171 11.79 1.57 20.15
N THR A 172 11.56 2.67 19.42
CA THR A 172 10.24 3.28 19.30
C THR A 172 9.64 2.85 17.97
N SER A 173 8.50 2.16 18.01
CA SER A 173 7.78 1.80 16.79
C SER A 173 6.96 2.98 16.28
N LYS A 174 6.72 3.01 14.98
CA LYS A 174 5.67 3.81 14.34
C LYS A 174 4.74 2.86 13.58
N MET A 175 3.44 3.15 13.56
CA MET A 175 2.48 2.30 12.87
C MET A 175 1.81 3.03 11.72
N PHE A 176 1.70 2.34 10.59
CA PHE A 176 0.95 2.74 9.41
C PHE A 176 -0.18 1.75 9.15
N ASP A 177 -1.27 2.24 8.59
CA ASP A 177 -2.39 1.40 8.15
C ASP A 177 -2.45 1.38 6.62
N ILE A 178 -2.81 0.22 6.07
CA ILE A 178 -3.41 0.10 4.74
C ILE A 178 -4.86 -0.35 4.94
N ASP A 179 -5.80 0.35 4.30
CA ASP A 179 -7.20 -0.07 4.30
C ASP A 179 -7.37 -1.36 3.48
N VAL A 180 -8.08 -2.34 4.06
CA VAL A 180 -8.42 -3.60 3.38
C VAL A 180 -9.92 -3.58 3.09
N LEU A 181 -10.25 -3.39 1.82
CA LEU A 181 -11.63 -3.32 1.34
C LEU A 181 -12.16 -4.71 1.00
N GLY A 182 -13.44 -4.94 1.26
CA GLY A 182 -14.15 -6.15 0.88
C GLY A 182 -15.07 -5.89 -0.31
N TYR A 183 -15.22 -6.88 -1.20
CA TYR A 183 -16.10 -6.76 -2.36
C TYR A 183 -17.55 -6.52 -1.94
N GLU A 184 -18.15 -5.42 -2.42
CA GLU A 184 -19.52 -4.99 -2.11
C GLU A 184 -19.80 -4.82 -0.61
N GLN A 185 -18.78 -4.50 0.19
CA GLN A 185 -18.93 -4.28 1.63
C GLN A 185 -19.04 -2.80 2.00
N SER A 186 -19.92 -2.50 2.95
CA SER A 186 -20.09 -1.15 3.50
C SER A 186 -19.12 -0.80 4.63
N THR A 187 -18.26 -1.76 5.02
CA THR A 187 -17.25 -1.61 6.07
C THR A 187 -15.88 -2.03 5.55
N LYS A 188 -14.82 -1.57 6.20
CA LYS A 188 -13.43 -1.97 5.89
C LYS A 188 -12.70 -2.57 7.09
N ASN A 189 -11.66 -3.33 6.79
CA ASN A 189 -10.65 -3.80 7.74
C ASN A 189 -9.33 -3.05 7.51
N LYS A 190 -8.29 -3.43 8.26
CA LYS A 190 -6.95 -2.83 8.13
C LYS A 190 -5.84 -3.87 8.10
N LEU A 191 -4.75 -3.52 7.42
CA LEU A 191 -3.43 -4.10 7.59
C LEU A 191 -2.56 -3.10 8.35
N HIS A 192 -2.21 -3.45 9.58
CA HIS A 192 -1.32 -2.67 10.44
C HIS A 192 0.13 -3.03 10.15
N LEU A 193 0.94 -2.05 9.75
CA LEU A 193 2.35 -2.21 9.42
C LEU A 193 3.19 -1.41 10.41
N PHE A 194 4.00 -2.12 11.18
CA PHE A 194 4.95 -1.51 12.11
C PHE A 194 6.27 -1.19 11.42
N ASP A 195 6.80 -0.04 11.77
CA ASP A 195 8.09 0.49 11.34
C ASP A 195 8.85 1.01 12.57
N VAL A 196 10.08 1.47 12.38
CA VAL A 196 10.94 2.04 13.42
C VAL A 196 11.10 3.54 13.18
N GLU A 197 10.98 4.34 14.24
CA GLU A 197 11.07 5.80 14.14
C GLU A 197 12.48 6.30 13.74
N SER A 198 13.53 5.58 14.13
CA SER A 198 14.93 5.94 13.90
C SER A 198 15.53 5.37 12.62
N ILE A 199 14.72 4.99 11.63
CA ILE A 199 15.22 4.35 10.41
C ILE A 199 16.07 5.33 9.57
N ASP A 200 17.29 4.91 9.25
CA ASP A 200 18.20 5.62 8.34
C ASP A 200 18.31 4.84 7.03
N GLU A 201 17.52 5.24 6.04
CA GLU A 201 17.52 4.65 4.70
C GLU A 201 18.86 4.80 3.97
N SER A 202 19.70 5.77 4.36
CA SER A 202 21.02 5.98 3.72
C SER A 202 22.03 4.85 4.00
N LEU A 203 21.71 3.96 4.94
CA LEU A 203 22.50 2.76 5.22
C LEU A 203 22.51 1.76 4.06
N VAL A 204 21.50 1.79 3.18
CA VAL A 204 21.36 0.88 2.05
C VAL A 204 21.71 1.62 0.76
N SER A 205 22.71 1.16 0.01
CA SER A 205 23.05 1.75 -1.28
C SER A 205 22.04 1.35 -2.36
N SER A 206 21.82 2.21 -3.35
CA SER A 206 20.82 1.95 -4.41
C SER A 206 21.18 0.79 -5.34
N ASP A 207 22.43 0.34 -5.32
CA ASP A 207 22.98 -0.72 -6.15
C ASP A 207 23.30 -2.02 -5.39
N SER A 208 23.03 -2.09 -4.08
CA SER A 208 23.31 -3.26 -3.27
C SER A 208 22.33 -3.43 -2.12
N ILE A 209 22.00 -4.69 -1.82
CA ILE A 209 21.27 -5.05 -0.60
C ILE A 209 22.19 -5.20 0.63
N ALA A 210 23.50 -4.97 0.48
CA ALA A 210 24.45 -5.02 1.58
C ALA A 210 24.46 -3.69 2.35
N PHE A 211 24.35 -3.76 3.67
CA PHE A 211 24.46 -2.61 4.57
C PHE A 211 25.13 -3.00 5.89
N ASP A 212 25.71 -2.01 6.57
CA ASP A 212 26.39 -2.21 7.84
C ASP A 212 25.37 -2.35 8.99
N LYS A 213 25.19 -3.59 9.44
CA LYS A 213 24.26 -3.95 10.51
C LYS A 213 24.61 -3.30 11.85
N THR A 214 25.86 -2.84 12.03
CA THR A 214 26.28 -2.19 13.27
C THR A 214 25.80 -0.73 13.36
N GLN A 215 25.37 -0.14 12.24
CA GLN A 215 24.93 1.26 12.19
C GLN A 215 23.44 1.46 12.48
N ILE A 216 22.68 0.37 12.68
CA ILE A 216 21.23 0.39 12.97
C ILE A 216 20.94 0.93 14.38
N ALA A 217 21.88 0.82 15.32
CA ALA A 217 21.65 1.07 16.76
C ALA A 217 21.76 2.54 17.19
N LYS A 218 21.38 3.51 16.35
CA LYS A 218 21.41 4.95 16.71
C LYS A 218 20.04 5.49 17.09
#